data_AF-A0A3M1P5U0-F1
#
_entry.id   AF-A0A3M1P5U0-F1
#
_cell.length_a   1.000
_cell.length_b   1.000
_cell.length_c   1.000
_cell.angle_alpha   90.00
_cell.angle_beta   90.00
_cell.angle_gamma   90.00
#
_symmetry.space_group_name_H-M   'P 1'
#
loop_
_entity.id
_entity.type
_entity.pdbx_description
1 polymer ?
#
loop_
_entity_poly.entity_id
_entity_poly.type
_entity_poly.pdbx_seq_one_letter_code
_entity_poly.pdbx_strand_id
1 'polypeptide(L)'
;KKIPTPLAESEFVVEHILPEQLQDYRLMRNLILVSSLQPESETNKLLHRAVKKEIYDKMVSQEEYLFVARDQWARGQLLVILAAPGEALKSSVASYPDFIYNLFNHYRNQRLQEVLFFQTQGRLERHFKSNYGWTLKIPFGYTLALEDTTNHLVQLSMHNPDRNIFVHWIDHARGLNINDAWLRDKVNWMASHYHGAHVNPGDYYLAWTSLDGQQALQMSGLWESDQELNGGPMRAYAIRDAKNDRVYVIFTNVFAPDRRKEPYLRQFEQIAATFKSFGLQREETS
;
A
#
# COMPACT_ATOMS: atom_id res chain seq x y z
N LYS A 1 1.96 0.96 -12.85
CA LYS A 1 1.94 -0.51 -12.62
C LYS A 1 0.49 -0.98 -12.57
N LYS A 2 0.20 -2.20 -13.05
CA LYS A 2 -1.12 -2.85 -12.91
C LYS A 2 -1.11 -3.76 -11.69
N ILE A 3 -2.23 -3.80 -10.98
CA ILE A 3 -2.48 -4.70 -9.86
C ILE A 3 -3.42 -5.80 -10.34
N PRO A 4 -3.09 -7.07 -10.08
CA PRO A 4 -3.98 -8.18 -10.38
C PRO A 4 -5.18 -8.15 -9.42
N THR A 5 -6.32 -7.86 -10.01
CA THR A 5 -7.68 -7.84 -9.44
C THR A 5 -8.58 -8.52 -10.48
N PRO A 6 -9.83 -8.93 -10.17
CA PRO A 6 -10.68 -9.62 -11.15
C PRO A 6 -10.79 -8.86 -12.48
N LEU A 7 -10.82 -7.52 -12.40
CA LEU A 7 -10.49 -6.64 -13.51
C LEU A 7 -9.24 -5.85 -13.14
N ALA A 8 -8.13 -6.05 -13.85
CA ALA A 8 -6.83 -5.45 -13.50
C ALA A 8 -6.91 -3.91 -13.38
N GLU A 9 -6.43 -3.38 -12.25
CA GLU A 9 -6.47 -1.94 -11.95
C GLU A 9 -5.10 -1.28 -12.01
N SER A 10 -5.05 0.02 -12.32
CA SER A 10 -3.80 0.79 -12.28
C SER A 10 -3.66 1.59 -10.99
N GLU A 11 -2.46 1.59 -10.40
CA GLU A 11 -2.18 2.36 -9.19
C GLU A 11 -2.26 3.88 -9.40
N PHE A 12 -1.94 4.32 -10.62
CA PHE A 12 -2.03 5.69 -11.06
C PHE A 12 -2.71 5.71 -12.43
N VAL A 13 -3.55 6.72 -12.65
CA VAL A 13 -4.07 7.09 -13.96
C VAL A 13 -3.38 8.38 -14.34
N VAL A 14 -2.81 8.43 -15.54
CA VAL A 14 -2.14 9.62 -16.06
C VAL A 14 -3.11 10.31 -17.01
N GLU A 15 -3.39 11.57 -16.73
CA GLU A 15 -4.19 12.43 -17.58
C GLU A 15 -3.28 13.52 -18.15
N HIS A 16 -3.26 13.62 -19.48
CA HIS A 16 -2.50 14.64 -20.18
C HIS A 16 -3.42 15.84 -20.43
N ILE A 17 -3.02 16.99 -19.91
CA ILE A 17 -3.75 18.25 -20.09
C ILE A 17 -2.85 19.25 -20.79
N LEU A 18 -3.46 20.22 -21.47
CA LEU A 18 -2.72 21.31 -22.06
C LEU A 18 -2.32 22.35 -20.99
N PRO A 19 -1.20 23.08 -21.16
CA PRO A 19 -0.73 24.07 -20.20
C PRO A 19 -1.77 25.14 -19.84
N GLU A 20 -2.59 25.53 -20.81
CA GLU A 20 -3.63 26.56 -20.67
C GLU A 20 -4.74 26.10 -19.71
N GLN A 21 -4.91 24.79 -19.55
CA GLN A 21 -5.90 24.18 -18.65
C GLN A 21 -5.37 24.03 -17.21
N LEU A 22 -4.10 24.37 -16.93
CA LEU A 22 -3.49 24.13 -15.62
C LEU A 22 -4.32 24.74 -14.47
N GLN A 23 -5.01 25.87 -14.69
CA GLN A 23 -5.83 26.50 -13.66
C GLN A 23 -6.90 25.56 -13.10
N ASP A 24 -7.50 24.71 -13.94
CA ASP A 24 -8.55 23.77 -13.55
C ASP A 24 -8.00 22.59 -12.74
N TYR A 25 -6.72 22.25 -12.93
CA TYR A 25 -6.05 21.11 -12.30
C TYR A 25 -5.07 21.52 -11.20
N ARG A 26 -4.90 22.82 -10.96
CA ARG A 26 -3.86 23.38 -10.08
C ARG A 26 -3.94 22.86 -8.64
N LEU A 27 -5.12 22.43 -8.21
CA LEU A 27 -5.36 21.90 -6.85
C LEU A 27 -5.22 20.37 -6.75
N MET A 28 -4.90 19.69 -7.86
CA MET A 28 -4.66 18.24 -7.84
C MET A 28 -3.44 17.90 -6.97
N ARG A 29 -3.53 16.78 -6.24
CA ARG A 29 -2.49 16.38 -5.27
C ARG A 29 -1.20 15.90 -5.92
N ASN A 30 -1.25 15.49 -7.19
CA ASN A 30 -0.12 14.98 -7.95
C ASN A 30 -0.10 15.69 -9.29
N LEU A 31 0.97 16.41 -9.60
CA LEU A 31 1.15 17.12 -10.86
C LEU A 31 2.53 16.83 -11.44
N ILE A 32 2.61 16.69 -12.75
CA ILE A 32 3.86 16.64 -13.50
C ILE A 32 3.83 17.77 -14.52
N LEU A 33 4.77 18.72 -14.40
CA LEU A 33 4.99 19.75 -15.40
C LEU A 33 6.16 19.32 -16.28
N VAL A 34 5.94 19.25 -17.59
CA VAL A 34 6.98 18.92 -18.58
C VAL A 34 7.20 20.13 -19.49
N SER A 35 8.44 20.63 -19.59
CA SER A 35 8.76 21.86 -20.33
C SER A 35 10.00 21.72 -21.22
N SER A 36 9.93 22.23 -22.45
CA SER A 36 11.03 22.20 -23.42
C SER A 36 12.02 23.37 -23.29
N LEU A 37 11.88 24.20 -22.25
CA LEU A 37 12.67 25.43 -22.00
C LEU A 37 12.72 26.42 -23.19
N GLN A 38 11.87 26.25 -24.19
CA GLN A 38 11.77 27.18 -25.30
C GLN A 38 11.16 28.49 -24.79
N PRO A 39 11.79 29.65 -25.00
CA PRO A 39 11.35 30.93 -24.43
C PRO A 39 9.87 31.25 -24.69
N GLU A 40 9.38 30.93 -25.88
CA GLU A 40 8.01 31.23 -26.30
C GLU A 40 6.96 30.22 -25.82
N SER A 41 7.39 29.07 -25.28
CA SER A 41 6.46 28.01 -24.87
C SER A 41 5.70 28.37 -23.59
N GLU A 42 4.39 28.08 -23.56
CA GLU A 42 3.55 28.30 -22.38
C GLU A 42 4.04 27.49 -21.17
N THR A 43 4.56 26.28 -21.38
CA THR A 43 5.16 25.46 -20.32
C THR A 43 6.40 26.12 -19.72
N ASN A 44 7.20 26.85 -20.50
CA ASN A 44 8.34 27.59 -19.97
C ASN A 44 7.91 28.85 -19.19
N LYS A 45 6.88 29.56 -19.66
CA LYS A 45 6.28 30.68 -18.91
C LYS A 45 5.71 30.21 -17.56
N LEU A 46 5.06 29.05 -17.54
CA LEU A 46 4.57 28.43 -16.31
C LEU A 46 5.71 28.00 -15.40
N LEU A 47 6.75 27.38 -15.95
CA LEU A 47 7.94 26.97 -15.22
C LEU A 47 8.57 28.16 -14.48
N HIS A 48 8.80 29.28 -15.18
CA HIS A 48 9.33 30.51 -14.60
C HIS A 48 8.54 31.03 -13.39
N ARG A 49 7.23 30.80 -13.34
CA ARG A 49 6.37 31.19 -12.21
C ARG A 49 6.32 30.14 -11.11
N ALA A 50 6.58 28.87 -11.44
CA ALA A 50 6.48 27.75 -10.53
C ALA A 50 7.77 27.51 -9.72
N VAL A 51 8.94 27.89 -10.24
CA VAL A 51 10.23 27.67 -9.58
C VAL A 51 10.96 28.98 -9.25
N LYS A 52 11.87 28.92 -8.28
CA LYS A 52 12.79 30.03 -8.00
C LYS A 52 13.81 30.16 -9.13
N LYS A 53 14.38 31.36 -9.29
CA LYS A 53 15.35 31.65 -10.35
C LYS A 53 16.55 30.70 -10.32
N GLU A 54 17.06 30.36 -9.15
CA GLU A 54 18.24 29.49 -9.02
C GLU A 54 17.98 28.07 -9.54
N ILE A 55 16.74 27.57 -9.38
CA ILE A 55 16.33 26.26 -9.91
C ILE A 55 16.15 26.35 -11.42
N TYR A 56 15.52 27.43 -11.90
CA TYR A 56 15.36 27.68 -13.32
C TYR A 56 16.71 27.74 -14.05
N ASP A 57 17.67 28.47 -13.49
CA ASP A 57 19.00 28.64 -14.07
C ASP A 57 19.74 27.29 -14.17
N LYS A 58 19.61 26.40 -13.17
CA LYS A 58 20.14 25.02 -13.21
C LYS A 58 19.51 24.13 -14.28
N MET A 59 18.22 24.30 -14.55
CA MET A 59 17.53 23.57 -15.61
C MET A 59 18.00 24.04 -16.99
N VAL A 60 18.17 25.36 -17.16
CA VAL A 60 18.68 25.95 -18.40
C VAL A 60 20.15 25.57 -18.64
N SER A 61 20.98 25.55 -17.59
CA SER A 61 22.39 25.13 -17.67
C SER A 61 22.56 23.60 -17.82
N GLN A 62 21.47 22.83 -17.82
CA GLN A 62 21.46 21.37 -17.96
C GLN A 62 22.17 20.62 -16.82
N GLU A 63 22.34 21.28 -15.67
CA GLU A 63 22.89 20.64 -14.46
C GLU A 63 21.86 19.71 -13.80
N GLU A 64 20.58 20.05 -13.88
CA GLU A 64 19.49 19.29 -13.26
C GLU A 64 18.23 19.37 -14.12
N TYR A 65 17.70 18.22 -14.55
CA TYR A 65 16.51 18.16 -15.41
C TYR A 65 15.21 17.89 -14.65
N LEU A 66 15.29 17.52 -13.38
CA LEU A 66 14.15 17.17 -12.54
C LEU A 66 14.16 18.02 -11.28
N PHE A 67 13.03 18.63 -10.96
CA PHE A 67 12.82 19.31 -9.69
C PHE A 67 11.54 18.83 -9.02
N VAL A 68 11.54 18.80 -7.69
CA VAL A 68 10.38 18.40 -6.88
C VAL A 68 9.97 19.57 -5.99
N ALA A 69 8.72 20.01 -6.14
CA ALA A 69 8.10 20.98 -5.26
C ALA A 69 6.99 20.32 -4.43
N ARG A 70 6.81 20.80 -3.20
CA ARG A 70 5.71 20.42 -2.31
C ARG A 70 4.84 21.63 -2.05
N ASP A 71 3.54 21.40 -1.94
CA ASP A 71 2.56 22.39 -1.49
C ASP A 71 2.57 23.71 -2.29
N GLN A 72 2.92 23.64 -3.58
CA GLN A 72 3.08 24.81 -4.45
C GLN A 72 1.78 25.64 -4.54
N TRP A 73 0.64 24.97 -4.70
CA TRP A 73 -0.67 25.61 -4.80
C TRP A 73 -1.73 25.03 -3.88
N ALA A 74 -1.55 23.81 -3.37
CA ALA A 74 -2.47 23.15 -2.45
C ALA A 74 -1.73 22.33 -1.41
N ARG A 75 -2.25 22.27 -0.17
CA ARG A 75 -1.68 21.42 0.89
C ARG A 75 -1.65 19.95 0.46
N GLY A 76 -0.61 19.21 0.83
CA GLY A 76 -0.36 17.82 0.46
C GLY A 76 -0.13 17.60 -1.05
N GLN A 77 0.22 18.65 -1.81
CA GLN A 77 0.50 18.56 -3.23
C GLN A 77 1.96 18.17 -3.48
N LEU A 78 2.16 17.28 -4.44
CA LEU A 78 3.46 16.95 -4.99
C LEU A 78 3.50 17.36 -6.46
N LEU A 79 4.39 18.28 -6.80
CA LEU A 79 4.66 18.73 -8.16
C LEU A 79 6.05 18.24 -8.57
N VAL A 80 6.10 17.42 -9.61
CA VAL A 80 7.34 17.04 -10.29
C VAL A 80 7.47 17.92 -11.52
N ILE A 81 8.65 18.50 -11.72
CA ILE A 81 8.95 19.33 -12.88
C ILE A 81 10.08 18.66 -13.64
N LEU A 82 9.84 18.38 -14.92
CA LEU A 82 10.83 17.89 -15.87
C LEU A 82 11.04 18.97 -16.92
N ALA A 83 12.26 19.51 -17.00
CA ALA A 83 12.56 20.55 -17.97
C ALA A 83 13.94 20.34 -18.58
N ALA A 84 14.01 20.41 -19.91
CA ALA A 84 15.25 20.34 -20.66
C ALA A 84 15.02 20.90 -22.08
N PRO A 85 16.08 21.40 -22.76
CA PRO A 85 15.94 21.93 -24.11
C PRO A 85 15.88 20.82 -25.18
N GLY A 86 14.99 20.97 -26.16
CA GLY A 86 14.98 20.15 -27.38
C GLY A 86 14.89 18.64 -27.14
N GLU A 87 15.75 17.86 -27.81
CA GLU A 87 15.77 16.39 -27.71
C GLU A 87 16.19 15.88 -26.32
N ALA A 88 16.90 16.69 -25.51
CA ALA A 88 17.28 16.30 -24.16
C ALA A 88 16.08 16.06 -23.24
N LEU A 89 14.93 16.69 -23.54
CA LEU A 89 13.68 16.47 -22.80
C LEU A 89 13.17 15.04 -22.91
N LYS A 90 13.22 14.44 -24.11
CA LYS A 90 12.77 13.06 -24.31
C LYS A 90 13.65 12.10 -23.52
N SER A 91 14.97 12.28 -23.59
CA SER A 91 15.93 11.46 -22.85
C SER A 91 15.79 11.62 -21.34
N SER A 92 15.55 12.85 -20.85
CA SER A 92 15.29 13.12 -19.43
C SER A 92 14.01 12.42 -18.95
N VAL A 93 12.89 12.60 -19.63
CA VAL A 93 11.62 11.93 -19.28
C VAL A 93 11.76 10.41 -19.24
N ALA A 94 12.50 9.84 -20.19
CA ALA A 94 12.78 8.39 -20.23
C ALA A 94 13.67 7.90 -19.08
N SER A 95 14.43 8.79 -18.43
CA SER A 95 15.39 8.43 -17.38
C SER A 95 14.80 8.39 -15.98
N TYR A 96 13.66 9.05 -15.73
CA TYR A 96 13.07 9.18 -14.39
C TYR A 96 11.78 8.38 -14.07
N PRO A 97 11.27 7.43 -14.89
CA PRO A 97 9.95 6.85 -14.64
C PRO A 97 9.85 6.15 -13.28
N ASP A 98 10.85 5.35 -12.90
CA ASP A 98 10.84 4.64 -11.61
C ASP A 98 10.99 5.59 -10.42
N PHE A 99 11.85 6.60 -10.53
CA PHE A 99 12.00 7.62 -9.50
C PHE A 99 10.69 8.36 -9.26
N ILE A 100 10.04 8.83 -10.33
CA ILE A 100 8.78 9.58 -10.27
C ILE A 100 7.67 8.70 -9.70
N TYR A 101 7.55 7.46 -10.17
CA TYR A 101 6.57 6.53 -9.64
C TYR A 101 6.78 6.27 -8.14
N ASN A 102 8.00 5.97 -7.72
CA ASN A 102 8.30 5.70 -6.30
C ASN A 102 8.05 6.94 -5.43
N LEU A 103 8.39 8.13 -5.94
CA LEU A 103 8.10 9.40 -5.27
C LEU A 103 6.59 9.59 -5.08
N PHE A 104 5.78 9.54 -6.14
CA PHE A 104 4.33 9.68 -6.00
C PHE A 104 3.72 8.60 -5.10
N ASN A 105 4.20 7.36 -5.21
CA ASN A 105 3.75 6.24 -4.38
C ASN A 105 4.03 6.50 -2.89
N HIS A 106 5.23 6.98 -2.54
CA HIS A 106 5.61 7.33 -1.19
C HIS A 106 4.68 8.39 -0.57
N TYR A 107 4.49 9.53 -1.24
CA TYR A 107 3.62 10.60 -0.68
C TYR A 107 2.15 10.23 -0.68
N ARG A 108 1.70 9.42 -1.64
CA ARG A 108 0.34 8.88 -1.63
C ARG A 108 0.13 8.00 -0.39
N ASN A 109 1.08 7.12 -0.08
CA ASN A 109 1.03 6.28 1.12
C ASN A 109 1.09 7.11 2.40
N GLN A 110 1.96 8.14 2.46
CA GLN A 110 2.04 9.03 3.62
C GLN A 110 0.68 9.71 3.90
N ARG A 111 0.07 10.33 2.88
CA ARG A 111 -1.26 10.96 3.01
C ARG A 111 -2.34 9.95 3.38
N LEU A 112 -2.27 8.74 2.83
CA LEU A 112 -3.20 7.67 3.18
C LEU A 112 -3.06 7.30 4.66
N GLN A 113 -1.85 7.13 5.18
CA GLN A 113 -1.61 6.81 6.59
C GLN A 113 -2.15 7.90 7.53
N GLU A 114 -1.99 9.19 7.18
CA GLU A 114 -2.54 10.31 7.95
C GLU A 114 -4.05 10.19 8.13
N VAL A 115 -4.77 9.84 7.06
CA VAL A 115 -6.24 9.65 7.11
C VAL A 115 -6.62 8.34 7.77
N LEU A 116 -5.96 7.24 7.38
CA LEU A 116 -6.28 5.88 7.80
C LEU A 116 -6.08 5.67 9.30
N PHE A 117 -5.08 6.34 9.89
CA PHE A 117 -4.73 6.23 11.30
C PHE A 117 -5.01 7.50 12.10
N PHE A 118 -5.80 8.43 11.54
CA PHE A 118 -6.28 9.61 12.28
C PHE A 118 -7.03 9.19 13.56
N GLN A 119 -7.84 8.12 13.44
CA GLN A 119 -8.50 7.47 14.56
C GLN A 119 -8.37 5.96 14.42
N THR A 120 -8.01 5.29 15.51
CA THR A 120 -7.83 3.83 15.54
C THR A 120 -8.62 3.15 16.66
N GLN A 121 -8.78 1.84 16.57
CA GLN A 121 -9.45 0.99 17.56
C GLN A 121 -8.51 0.63 18.71
N GLY A 122 -8.00 1.65 19.42
CA GLY A 122 -6.95 1.47 20.45
C GLY A 122 -7.28 0.48 21.57
N ARG A 123 -8.56 0.16 21.83
CA ARG A 123 -8.97 -0.92 22.75
C ARG A 123 -8.61 -2.30 22.20
N LEU A 124 -8.92 -2.58 20.93
CA LEU A 124 -8.57 -3.84 20.26
C LEU A 124 -7.06 -3.99 20.14
N GLU A 125 -6.35 -2.91 19.79
CA GLU A 125 -4.89 -2.91 19.70
C GLU A 125 -4.24 -3.32 21.04
N ARG A 126 -4.70 -2.74 22.15
CA ARG A 126 -4.22 -3.10 23.50
C ARG A 126 -4.60 -4.52 23.89
N HIS A 127 -5.81 -4.97 23.52
CA HIS A 127 -6.28 -6.32 23.77
C HIS A 127 -5.36 -7.36 23.10
N PHE A 128 -5.09 -7.23 21.80
CA PHE A 128 -4.20 -8.14 21.10
C PHE A 128 -2.77 -8.08 21.62
N LYS A 129 -2.28 -6.88 21.93
CA LYS A 129 -0.94 -6.71 22.50
C LYS A 129 -0.80 -7.44 23.83
N SER A 130 -1.78 -7.29 24.72
CA SER A 130 -1.70 -7.82 26.08
C SER A 130 -1.94 -9.33 26.13
N ASN A 131 -2.90 -9.82 25.36
CA ASN A 131 -3.29 -11.24 25.41
C ASN A 131 -2.47 -12.12 24.47
N TYR A 132 -2.04 -11.58 23.33
CA TYR A 132 -1.39 -12.38 22.28
C TYR A 132 0.01 -11.93 21.93
N GLY A 133 0.51 -10.82 22.50
CA GLY A 133 1.87 -10.36 22.23
C GLY A 133 2.07 -9.85 20.80
N TRP A 134 1.02 -9.37 20.14
CA TRP A 134 1.13 -8.70 18.84
C TRP A 134 0.11 -7.57 18.70
N THR A 135 0.37 -6.62 17.81
CA THR A 135 -0.58 -5.55 17.50
C THR A 135 -0.45 -5.13 16.04
N LEU A 136 -1.53 -4.51 15.55
CA LEU A 136 -1.60 -3.69 14.35
C LEU A 136 -2.17 -2.33 14.74
N LYS A 137 -1.98 -1.29 13.92
CA LYS A 137 -2.88 -0.12 13.96
C LYS A 137 -4.16 -0.50 13.25
N ILE A 138 -5.29 -0.39 13.95
CA ILE A 138 -6.59 -0.84 13.43
C ILE A 138 -7.44 0.40 13.14
N PRO A 139 -7.70 0.76 11.88
CA PRO A 139 -8.48 1.94 11.56
C PRO A 139 -9.87 1.93 12.21
N PHE A 140 -10.38 3.12 12.53
CA PHE A 140 -11.76 3.25 12.99
C PHE A 140 -12.75 2.61 12.00
N GLY A 141 -13.77 1.93 12.52
CA GLY A 141 -14.79 1.22 11.75
C GLY A 141 -14.57 -0.30 11.65
N TYR A 142 -13.36 -0.80 11.89
CA TYR A 142 -13.15 -2.24 12.05
C TYR A 142 -13.76 -2.73 13.36
N THR A 143 -14.37 -3.91 13.31
CA THR A 143 -14.93 -4.61 14.46
C THR A 143 -14.30 -6.00 14.57
N LEU A 144 -14.30 -6.57 15.77
CA LEU A 144 -13.86 -7.95 16.00
C LEU A 144 -14.97 -8.90 15.57
N ALA A 145 -14.80 -9.55 14.42
CA ALA A 145 -15.78 -10.48 13.85
C ALA A 145 -15.60 -11.91 14.36
N LEU A 146 -14.34 -12.32 14.57
CA LEU A 146 -13.98 -13.62 15.13
C LEU A 146 -12.77 -13.48 16.04
N GLU A 147 -12.82 -14.17 17.17
CA GLU A 147 -11.68 -14.38 18.06
C GLU A 147 -11.69 -15.83 18.52
N ASP A 148 -10.83 -16.64 17.90
CA ASP A 148 -10.62 -18.04 18.25
C ASP A 148 -9.26 -18.16 18.94
N THR A 149 -9.29 -18.09 20.26
CA THR A 149 -8.10 -18.22 21.10
C THR A 149 -7.49 -19.62 21.05
N THR A 150 -8.29 -20.65 20.76
CA THR A 150 -7.83 -22.04 20.75
C THR A 150 -6.99 -22.32 19.50
N ASN A 151 -7.40 -21.78 18.35
CA ASN A 151 -6.70 -21.96 17.08
C ASN A 151 -5.84 -20.75 16.69
N HIS A 152 -5.68 -19.78 17.59
CA HIS A 152 -4.86 -18.58 17.37
C HIS A 152 -5.29 -17.81 16.11
N LEU A 153 -6.57 -17.46 16.01
CA LEU A 153 -7.13 -16.74 14.88
C LEU A 153 -7.96 -15.54 15.34
N VAL A 154 -7.69 -14.39 14.73
CA VAL A 154 -8.50 -13.18 14.86
C VAL A 154 -8.95 -12.74 13.48
N GLN A 155 -10.23 -12.36 13.35
CA GLN A 155 -10.77 -11.67 12.18
C GLN A 155 -11.30 -10.29 12.58
N LEU A 156 -10.83 -9.27 11.89
CA LEU A 156 -11.36 -7.92 11.93
C LEU A 156 -12.10 -7.63 10.63
N SER A 157 -13.32 -7.11 10.74
CA SER A 157 -14.16 -6.79 9.59
C SER A 157 -14.63 -5.35 9.61
N MET A 158 -14.61 -4.72 8.44
CA MET A 158 -15.29 -3.46 8.18
C MET A 158 -16.21 -3.65 6.97
N HIS A 159 -17.48 -3.29 7.11
CA HIS A 159 -18.48 -3.40 6.05
C HIS A 159 -18.50 -2.15 5.15
N ASN A 160 -19.14 -2.25 3.99
CA ASN A 160 -19.34 -1.17 3.01
C ASN A 160 -18.04 -0.47 2.52
N PRO A 161 -17.20 -1.15 1.71
CA PRO A 161 -17.35 -2.54 1.29
C PRO A 161 -16.75 -3.50 2.32
N ASP A 162 -17.04 -4.79 2.18
CA ASP A 162 -16.51 -5.83 3.06
C ASP A 162 -15.00 -5.94 2.91
N ARG A 163 -14.31 -5.68 4.01
CA ARG A 163 -12.86 -5.68 4.14
C ARG A 163 -12.52 -6.47 5.38
N ASN A 164 -11.78 -7.55 5.19
CA ASN A 164 -11.40 -8.41 6.31
C ASN A 164 -9.88 -8.43 6.47
N ILE A 165 -9.46 -8.47 7.73
CA ILE A 165 -8.08 -8.67 8.15
C ILE A 165 -8.08 -9.83 9.12
N PHE A 166 -7.39 -10.88 8.75
CA PHE A 166 -7.18 -12.05 9.56
C PHE A 166 -5.75 -12.04 10.08
N VAL A 167 -5.57 -12.40 11.35
CA VAL A 167 -4.26 -12.61 11.95
C VAL A 167 -4.25 -14.00 12.57
N HIS A 168 -3.33 -14.83 12.10
CA HIS A 168 -3.03 -16.14 12.68
C HIS A 168 -1.59 -16.16 13.18
N TRP A 169 -1.34 -16.81 14.31
CA TRP A 169 0.00 -17.01 14.83
C TRP A 169 0.25 -18.45 15.24
N ILE A 170 1.50 -18.86 15.11
CA ILE A 170 1.99 -20.19 15.44
C ILE A 170 3.14 -20.02 16.44
N ASP A 171 2.95 -20.58 17.62
CA ASP A 171 3.99 -20.71 18.63
C ASP A 171 4.97 -21.84 18.28
N HIS A 172 6.18 -21.78 18.82
CA HIS A 172 7.20 -22.82 18.64
C HIS A 172 7.52 -23.11 17.16
N ALA A 173 7.59 -22.06 16.36
CA ALA A 173 7.71 -22.14 14.90
C ALA A 173 9.16 -22.28 14.40
N ARG A 174 10.13 -22.58 15.29
CA ARG A 174 11.52 -22.85 14.94
C ARG A 174 11.59 -24.01 13.95
N GLY A 175 12.28 -23.81 12.84
CA GLY A 175 12.42 -24.83 11.80
C GLY A 175 11.20 -24.99 10.88
N LEU A 176 10.09 -24.29 11.14
CA LEU A 176 8.94 -24.29 10.23
C LEU A 176 9.36 -23.78 8.85
N ASN A 177 9.16 -24.55 7.79
CA ASN A 177 9.48 -24.11 6.43
C ASN A 177 8.31 -23.30 5.85
N ILE A 178 8.49 -21.98 5.71
CA ILE A 178 7.49 -21.11 5.08
C ILE A 178 7.70 -21.19 3.56
N ASN A 179 6.81 -21.92 2.89
CA ASN A 179 6.80 -22.06 1.44
C ASN A 179 5.40 -21.81 0.86
N ASP A 180 5.28 -21.92 -0.46
CA ASP A 180 4.05 -21.70 -1.21
C ASP A 180 2.85 -22.52 -0.69
N ALA A 181 2.98 -23.85 -0.71
CA ALA A 181 1.92 -24.76 -0.29
C ALA A 181 1.48 -24.48 1.15
N TRP A 182 2.45 -24.31 2.07
CA TRP A 182 2.17 -24.00 3.46
C TRP A 182 1.39 -22.69 3.64
N LEU A 183 1.80 -21.62 2.94
CA LEU A 183 1.14 -20.33 3.04
C LEU A 183 -0.27 -20.38 2.45
N ARG A 184 -0.45 -21.04 1.30
CA ARG A 184 -1.76 -21.23 0.67
C ARG A 184 -2.71 -22.01 1.58
N ASP A 185 -2.23 -23.10 2.19
CA ASP A 185 -3.05 -23.92 3.08
C ASP A 185 -3.49 -23.12 4.32
N LYS A 186 -2.60 -22.27 4.87
CA LYS A 186 -2.95 -21.36 5.96
C LYS A 186 -3.93 -20.28 5.54
N VAL A 187 -3.74 -19.68 4.37
CA VAL A 187 -4.67 -18.70 3.81
C VAL A 187 -6.04 -19.30 3.57
N ASN A 188 -6.13 -20.50 2.98
CA ASN A 188 -7.41 -21.17 2.73
C ASN A 188 -8.11 -21.57 4.03
N TRP A 189 -7.36 -22.04 5.03
CA TRP A 189 -7.91 -22.29 6.36
C TRP A 189 -8.49 -21.00 6.97
N MET A 190 -7.75 -19.89 6.96
CA MET A 190 -8.24 -18.59 7.46
C MET A 190 -9.44 -18.07 6.66
N ALA A 191 -9.38 -18.15 5.34
CA ALA A 191 -10.43 -17.70 4.42
C ALA A 191 -11.71 -18.51 4.55
N SER A 192 -11.64 -19.79 4.94
CA SER A 192 -12.83 -20.63 5.15
C SER A 192 -13.79 -20.07 6.22
N HIS A 193 -13.28 -19.27 7.17
CA HIS A 193 -14.08 -18.54 8.17
C HIS A 193 -14.86 -17.35 7.58
N TYR A 194 -14.67 -17.05 6.30
CA TYR A 194 -15.40 -16.05 5.54
C TYR A 194 -16.19 -16.71 4.41
N HIS A 195 -17.35 -17.26 4.74
CA HIS A 195 -18.28 -17.85 3.77
C HIS A 195 -17.65 -18.92 2.86
N GLY A 196 -16.76 -19.76 3.40
CA GLY A 196 -16.08 -20.79 2.60
C GLY A 196 -15.14 -20.23 1.52
N ALA A 197 -14.65 -18.99 1.69
CA ALA A 197 -13.71 -18.41 0.75
C ALA A 197 -12.41 -19.23 0.68
N HIS A 198 -11.84 -19.29 -0.51
CA HIS A 198 -10.59 -19.98 -0.79
C HIS A 198 -9.85 -19.32 -1.95
N VAL A 199 -8.62 -19.78 -2.17
CA VAL A 199 -7.70 -19.32 -3.21
C VAL A 199 -7.26 -20.53 -4.01
N ASN A 200 -7.41 -20.43 -5.33
CA ASN A 200 -7.03 -21.48 -6.26
C ASN A 200 -5.54 -21.43 -6.62
N PRO A 201 -4.90 -22.58 -6.85
CA PRO A 201 -3.60 -22.63 -7.49
C PRO A 201 -3.59 -21.86 -8.81
N GLY A 202 -2.61 -20.98 -9.00
CA GLY A 202 -2.45 -20.19 -10.23
C GLY A 202 -3.10 -18.80 -10.16
N ASP A 203 -4.02 -18.56 -9.23
CA ASP A 203 -4.68 -17.26 -9.05
C ASP A 203 -3.93 -16.33 -8.09
N TYR A 204 -2.70 -16.68 -7.73
CA TYR A 204 -1.84 -15.89 -6.88
C TYR A 204 -0.37 -16.02 -7.29
N TYR A 205 0.44 -15.07 -6.81
CA TYR A 205 1.89 -15.10 -6.91
C TYR A 205 2.53 -14.74 -5.57
N LEU A 206 3.80 -15.13 -5.42
CA LEU A 206 4.60 -14.88 -4.23
C LEU A 206 5.73 -13.90 -4.51
N ALA A 207 6.03 -13.04 -3.55
CA ALA A 207 7.19 -12.17 -3.58
C ALA A 207 7.70 -11.90 -2.16
N TRP A 208 9.01 -11.75 -2.02
CA TRP A 208 9.58 -11.21 -0.78
C TRP A 208 9.34 -9.70 -0.72
N THR A 209 8.92 -9.21 0.44
CA THR A 209 8.67 -7.79 0.70
C THR A 209 9.18 -7.37 2.07
N SER A 210 9.10 -6.07 2.35
CA SER A 210 9.42 -5.47 3.65
C SER A 210 8.22 -4.68 4.17
N LEU A 211 7.75 -5.05 5.36
CA LEU A 211 6.70 -4.37 6.11
C LEU A 211 7.36 -3.55 7.22
N ASP A 212 7.59 -2.26 6.97
CA ASP A 212 8.29 -1.35 7.91
C ASP A 212 9.64 -1.94 8.41
N GLY A 213 10.42 -2.51 7.50
CA GLY A 213 11.72 -3.14 7.80
C GLY A 213 11.64 -4.62 8.17
N GLN A 214 10.44 -5.18 8.39
CA GLN A 214 10.26 -6.61 8.67
C GLN A 214 10.11 -7.39 7.37
N GLN A 215 11.00 -8.37 7.15
CA GLN A 215 10.93 -9.23 5.98
C GLN A 215 9.70 -10.15 6.05
N ALA A 216 8.93 -10.20 4.96
CA ALA A 216 7.75 -11.05 4.85
C ALA A 216 7.69 -11.74 3.49
N LEU A 217 7.20 -12.98 3.45
CA LEU A 217 6.76 -13.61 2.21
C LEU A 217 5.32 -13.15 1.94
N GLN A 218 5.14 -12.36 0.88
CA GLN A 218 3.84 -11.86 0.46
C GLN A 218 3.23 -12.80 -0.57
N MET A 219 1.96 -13.15 -0.36
CA MET A 219 1.07 -13.76 -1.36
C MET A 219 0.08 -12.70 -1.84
N SER A 220 -0.14 -12.62 -3.14
CA SER A 220 -1.11 -11.69 -3.74
C SER A 220 -1.87 -12.39 -4.84
N GLY A 221 -3.19 -12.29 -4.82
CA GLY A 221 -4.02 -13.04 -5.74
C GLY A 221 -5.50 -12.75 -5.60
N LEU A 222 -6.30 -13.67 -6.11
CA LEU A 222 -7.76 -13.65 -6.03
C LEU A 222 -8.24 -14.71 -5.03
N TRP A 223 -9.33 -14.38 -4.34
CA TRP A 223 -10.11 -15.33 -3.57
C TRP A 223 -11.50 -15.42 -4.18
N GLU A 224 -12.14 -16.57 -4.00
CA GLU A 224 -13.52 -16.82 -4.38
C GLU A 224 -14.25 -17.65 -3.32
N SER A 225 -15.58 -17.58 -3.32
CA SER A 225 -16.46 -18.38 -2.51
C SER A 225 -17.50 -19.03 -3.40
N ASP A 226 -17.52 -20.37 -3.41
CA ASP A 226 -18.55 -21.15 -4.10
C ASP A 226 -19.92 -21.04 -3.40
N GLN A 227 -19.92 -20.73 -2.11
CA GLN A 227 -21.15 -20.63 -1.30
C GLN A 227 -21.92 -19.35 -1.63
N GLU A 228 -21.21 -18.22 -1.78
CA GLU A 228 -21.80 -16.90 -2.01
C GLU A 228 -21.68 -16.44 -3.47
N LEU A 229 -21.04 -17.26 -4.34
CA LEU A 229 -20.76 -16.97 -5.74
C LEU A 229 -20.10 -15.60 -5.94
N ASN A 230 -19.13 -15.29 -5.07
CA ASN A 230 -18.45 -14.01 -5.06
C ASN A 230 -16.93 -14.18 -4.88
N GLY A 231 -16.21 -13.07 -5.03
CA GLY A 231 -14.76 -13.09 -4.94
C GLY A 231 -14.16 -11.70 -5.05
N GLY A 232 -12.84 -11.65 -4.93
CA GLY A 232 -12.13 -10.38 -4.97
C GLY A 232 -10.63 -10.57 -4.81
N PRO A 233 -9.88 -9.46 -4.75
CA PRO A 233 -8.45 -9.56 -4.51
C PRO A 233 -8.14 -9.77 -3.03
N MET A 234 -7.00 -10.41 -2.79
CA MET A 234 -6.47 -10.65 -1.47
C MET A 234 -4.96 -10.39 -1.42
N ARG A 235 -4.46 -10.22 -0.19
CA ARG A 235 -3.03 -10.29 0.12
C ARG A 235 -2.82 -11.03 1.42
N ALA A 236 -1.78 -11.85 1.48
CA ALA A 236 -1.30 -12.44 2.72
C ALA A 236 0.19 -12.15 2.94
N TYR A 237 0.61 -12.11 4.20
CA TYR A 237 1.98 -11.86 4.62
C TYR A 237 2.37 -12.89 5.68
N ALA A 238 3.36 -13.72 5.39
CA ALA A 238 3.99 -14.59 6.37
C ALA A 238 5.23 -13.92 6.96
N ILE A 239 5.21 -13.69 8.27
CA ILE A 239 6.25 -12.96 9.02
C ILE A 239 6.85 -13.90 10.06
N ARG A 240 8.16 -14.07 10.03
CA ARG A 240 8.88 -14.84 11.07
C ARG A 240 9.37 -13.90 12.16
N ASP A 241 8.95 -14.18 13.38
CA ASP A 241 9.49 -13.58 14.59
C ASP A 241 10.42 -14.58 15.29
N ALA A 242 11.69 -14.56 14.90
CA ALA A 242 12.69 -15.46 15.46
C ALA A 242 12.95 -15.22 16.96
N LYS A 243 12.72 -14.00 17.45
CA LYS A 243 12.98 -13.63 18.85
C LYS A 243 11.99 -14.30 19.79
N ASN A 244 10.73 -14.34 19.40
CA ASN A 244 9.65 -14.91 20.23
C ASN A 244 9.25 -16.33 19.78
N ASP A 245 10.03 -16.93 18.87
CA ASP A 245 9.78 -18.27 18.32
C ASP A 245 8.38 -18.43 17.69
N ARG A 246 7.97 -17.42 16.93
CA ARG A 246 6.64 -17.34 16.30
C ARG A 246 6.69 -17.12 14.81
N VAL A 247 5.64 -17.58 14.14
CA VAL A 247 5.32 -17.17 12.77
C VAL A 247 3.91 -16.60 12.75
N TYR A 248 3.74 -15.47 12.08
CA TYR A 248 2.46 -14.79 11.90
C TYR A 248 2.04 -14.86 10.44
N VAL A 249 0.76 -15.04 10.20
CA VAL A 249 0.13 -14.86 8.89
C VAL A 249 -0.90 -13.76 9.01
N ILE A 250 -0.71 -12.67 8.28
CA ILE A 250 -1.72 -11.61 8.13
C ILE A 250 -2.36 -11.84 6.76
N PHE A 251 -3.64 -12.18 6.72
CA PHE A 251 -4.40 -12.36 5.49
C PHE A 251 -5.47 -11.29 5.36
N THR A 252 -5.63 -10.72 4.18
CA THR A 252 -6.58 -9.65 3.92
C THR A 252 -7.36 -9.95 2.66
N ASN A 253 -8.66 -9.67 2.68
CA ASN A 253 -9.51 -9.82 1.51
C ASN A 253 -10.47 -8.63 1.41
N VAL A 254 -10.91 -8.32 0.19
CA VAL A 254 -11.95 -7.31 -0.05
C VAL A 254 -12.96 -7.82 -1.05
N PHE A 255 -14.25 -7.62 -0.72
CA PHE A 255 -15.36 -7.78 -1.64
C PHE A 255 -15.95 -6.40 -1.94
N ALA A 256 -15.74 -5.90 -3.16
CA ALA A 256 -16.16 -4.55 -3.56
C ALA A 256 -16.55 -4.51 -5.05
N PRO A 257 -17.60 -5.23 -5.47
CA PRO A 257 -17.90 -5.49 -6.89
C PRO A 257 -18.13 -4.20 -7.70
N ASP A 258 -18.77 -3.20 -7.10
CA ASP A 258 -19.25 -1.95 -7.69
C ASP A 258 -18.21 -0.82 -7.77
N ARG A 259 -16.98 -1.03 -7.28
CA ARG A 259 -15.98 0.03 -7.14
C ARG A 259 -14.57 -0.47 -7.33
N ARG A 260 -13.62 0.45 -7.38
CA ARG A 260 -12.18 0.15 -7.46
C ARG A 260 -11.68 -0.50 -6.16
N LYS A 261 -10.86 -1.55 -6.31
CA LYS A 261 -10.32 -2.38 -5.22
C LYS A 261 -8.95 -1.91 -4.78
N GLU A 262 -8.17 -1.28 -5.68
CA GLU A 262 -6.81 -0.82 -5.39
C GLU A 262 -6.70 0.05 -4.12
N PRO A 263 -7.61 1.00 -3.83
CA PRO A 263 -7.51 1.81 -2.62
C PRO A 263 -7.58 0.97 -1.34
N TYR A 264 -8.37 -0.12 -1.32
CA TYR A 264 -8.51 -1.00 -0.16
C TYR A 264 -7.31 -1.92 0.00
N LEU A 265 -6.79 -2.48 -1.10
CA LEU A 265 -5.53 -3.26 -1.08
C LEU A 265 -4.37 -2.43 -0.55
N ARG A 266 -4.32 -1.15 -0.91
CA ARG A 266 -3.32 -0.22 -0.39
C ARG A 266 -3.51 0.07 1.10
N GLN A 267 -4.76 0.25 1.56
CA GLN A 267 -5.05 0.38 2.99
C GLN A 267 -4.58 -0.85 3.77
N PHE A 268 -4.86 -2.05 3.29
CA PHE A 268 -4.41 -3.29 3.91
C PHE A 268 -2.89 -3.37 4.02
N GLU A 269 -2.16 -2.99 2.97
CA GLU A 269 -0.70 -2.94 3.00
C GLU A 269 -0.20 -1.94 4.06
N GLN A 270 -0.83 -0.77 4.16
CA GLN A 270 -0.48 0.20 5.21
C GLN A 270 -0.79 -0.33 6.61
N ILE A 271 -1.88 -1.08 6.79
CA ILE A 271 -2.22 -1.71 8.08
C ILE A 271 -1.22 -2.81 8.42
N ALA A 272 -0.96 -3.73 7.49
CA ALA A 272 -0.01 -4.83 7.67
C ALA A 272 1.41 -4.32 7.98
N ALA A 273 1.82 -3.21 7.37
CA ALA A 273 3.09 -2.54 7.66
C ALA A 273 3.21 -2.05 9.11
N THR A 274 2.12 -1.87 9.85
CA THR A 274 2.16 -1.48 11.27
C THR A 274 2.30 -2.66 12.23
N PHE A 275 2.37 -3.88 11.72
CA PHE A 275 2.48 -5.08 12.53
C PHE A 275 3.68 -5.01 13.47
N LYS A 276 3.45 -5.32 14.74
CA LYS A 276 4.52 -5.48 15.73
C LYS A 276 4.21 -6.67 16.61
N SER A 277 5.21 -7.49 16.88
CA SER A 277 5.18 -8.51 17.89
C SER A 277 5.99 -8.11 19.13
N PHE A 278 5.62 -8.69 20.26
CA PHE A 278 6.20 -8.48 21.57
C PHE A 278 6.41 -9.85 22.21
N GLY A 279 7.48 -9.99 22.99
CA GLY A 279 7.61 -11.17 23.85
C GLY A 279 6.50 -11.16 24.89
N LEU A 280 5.79 -12.28 25.04
CA LEU A 280 4.91 -12.46 26.19
C LEU A 280 5.81 -12.54 27.43
N GLN A 281 5.58 -11.67 28.41
CA GLN A 281 6.18 -11.86 29.74
C GLN A 281 5.61 -13.16 30.27
N ARG A 282 6.44 -14.21 30.33
CA ARG A 282 6.10 -15.39 31.13
C ARG A 282 6.16 -14.91 32.57
N GLU A 283 5.01 -14.87 33.24
CA GLU A 283 5.04 -14.88 34.71
C GLU A 283 5.77 -16.17 35.09
N GLU A 284 7.01 -16.03 35.54
CA GLU A 284 7.71 -17.09 36.24
C GLU A 284 6.90 -17.35 37.51
N THR A 285 6.02 -18.35 37.43
CA THR A 285 5.37 -18.93 38.60
C THR A 285 6.50 -19.54 39.43
N SER A 286 6.86 -18.82 40.50
CA SER A 286 7.77 -19.27 41.56
C SER A 286 7.10 -20.33 42.42
#